data_AF-A0A0C9YTS7-F1
#
_entry.id   AF-A0A0C9YTS7-F1
#
_cell.length_a   1.000
_cell.length_b   1.000
_cell.length_c   1.000
_cell.angle_alpha   90.00
_cell.angle_beta   90.00
_cell.angle_gamma   90.00
#
_symmetry.space_group_name_H-M   'P 1'
#
loop_
_entity.id
_entity.type
_entity.pdbx_description
1 polymer ?
#
loop_
_entity_poly.entity_id
_entity_poly.type
_entity_poly.pdbx_seq_one_letter_code
_entity_poly.pdbx_strand_id
1 'polypeptide(L)'
;NISIQYGNASNTSRFGGPLMEATFISNNSSPNTTFHVLSDNSTVISLIQSIDANCSHYLSSSSSSSPMLFDVNSANAPQPEQAIQYYCTSSIVLTLDGYNNSATFSSNANMTDSPLPSNMDMNLLVCLNQTIAQVVPLVDGALPSSFITPPLASVVALTMVTSFLLS
;
A
#
# COMPACT_ATOMS: atom_id res chain seq x y z
N ASN A 1 18.09 -15.21 0.45
CA ASN A 1 18.91 -14.44 1.40
C ASN A 1 18.63 -12.97 1.14
N ILE A 2 17.67 -12.37 1.85
CA ILE A 2 17.10 -11.04 1.55
C ILE A 2 18.07 -9.88 1.91
N SER A 3 19.06 -10.19 2.74
CA SER A 3 20.02 -9.26 3.34
C SER A 3 20.96 -8.62 2.32
N ILE A 4 21.22 -9.29 1.20
CA ILE A 4 22.14 -8.82 0.15
C ILE A 4 21.52 -7.72 -0.73
N GLN A 5 20.19 -7.65 -0.83
CA GLN A 5 19.51 -6.70 -1.74
C GLN A 5 18.83 -5.56 -0.99
N TYR A 6 18.34 -5.80 0.23
CA TYR A 6 17.60 -4.80 1.02
C TYR A 6 18.27 -4.43 2.36
N GLY A 7 19.38 -5.09 2.73
CA GLY A 7 20.05 -4.87 4.01
C GLY A 7 19.31 -5.48 5.21
N ASN A 8 19.74 -5.13 6.42
CA ASN A 8 19.10 -5.59 7.66
C ASN A 8 17.79 -4.81 7.90
N ALA A 9 16.70 -5.52 8.22
CA ALA A 9 15.38 -4.92 8.49
C ALA A 9 15.38 -3.88 9.63
N SER A 10 16.24 -4.05 10.63
CA SER A 10 16.39 -3.10 11.74
C SER A 10 17.29 -1.90 11.41
N ASN A 11 17.78 -1.76 10.18
CA ASN A 11 18.72 -0.71 9.83
C ASN A 11 18.06 0.67 9.77
N THR A 12 18.34 1.49 10.79
CA THR A 12 17.82 2.87 10.91
C THR A 12 18.46 3.88 9.96
N SER A 13 19.57 3.51 9.29
CA SER A 13 20.22 4.38 8.30
C SER A 13 19.54 4.36 6.93
N ARG A 14 18.55 3.46 6.72
CA ARG A 14 17.71 3.46 5.52
C ARG A 14 16.82 4.71 5.55
N PHE A 15 16.62 5.33 4.39
CA PHE A 15 15.63 6.40 4.26
C PHE A 15 14.24 5.82 4.55
N GLY A 16 13.53 6.37 5.55
CA GLY A 16 12.30 5.79 6.14
C GLY A 16 12.52 5.06 7.48
N GLY A 17 13.76 4.72 7.84
CA GLY A 17 14.08 4.01 9.09
C GLY A 17 13.89 2.50 8.99
N PRO A 18 13.73 1.80 10.14
CA PRO A 18 13.59 0.35 10.16
C PRO A 18 12.31 -0.10 9.46
N LEU A 19 12.34 -1.32 8.92
CA LEU A 19 11.18 -1.96 8.33
C LEU A 19 10.19 -2.35 9.44
N MET A 20 8.95 -1.94 9.25
CA MET A 20 7.84 -2.16 10.17
C MET A 20 6.77 -3.00 9.48
N GLU A 21 5.98 -3.68 10.30
CA GLU A 21 4.97 -4.64 9.90
C GLU A 21 3.65 -4.35 10.63
N ALA A 22 2.54 -4.61 9.94
CA ALA A 22 1.21 -4.73 10.53
C ALA A 22 0.47 -5.93 9.93
N THR A 23 -0.26 -6.65 10.78
CA THR A 23 -1.00 -7.85 10.42
C THR A 23 -2.50 -7.57 10.39
N PHE A 24 -3.17 -7.94 9.31
CA PHE A 24 -4.62 -7.80 9.13
C PHE A 24 -5.24 -9.18 8.91
N ILE A 25 -6.11 -9.58 9.83
CA ILE A 25 -6.70 -10.92 9.86
C ILE A 25 -8.18 -10.81 9.50
N SER A 26 -8.63 -11.59 8.52
CA SER A 26 -10.04 -11.66 8.16
C SER A 26 -10.88 -12.25 9.30
N ASN A 27 -12.06 -11.70 9.52
CA ASN A 27 -13.06 -12.21 10.47
C ASN A 27 -14.09 -13.16 9.84
N ASN A 28 -14.09 -13.31 8.51
CA ASN A 28 -15.16 -13.97 7.76
C ASN A 28 -14.67 -15.14 6.90
N SER A 29 -13.45 -15.61 7.11
CA SER A 29 -12.85 -16.75 6.39
C SER A 29 -12.58 -17.92 7.33
N SER A 30 -12.58 -19.15 6.79
CA SER A 30 -12.27 -20.37 7.53
C SER A 30 -11.40 -21.28 6.66
N PRO A 31 -10.09 -21.40 6.93
CA PRO A 31 -9.33 -20.70 7.98
C PRO A 31 -9.23 -19.19 7.76
N ASN A 32 -8.93 -18.44 8.82
CA ASN A 32 -8.74 -16.99 8.74
C ASN A 32 -7.63 -16.66 7.73
N THR A 33 -7.94 -15.77 6.79
CA THR A 33 -6.97 -15.22 5.85
C THR A 33 -6.17 -14.12 6.55
N THR A 34 -4.85 -14.23 6.52
CA THR A 34 -3.94 -13.26 7.15
C THR A 34 -3.13 -12.53 6.09
N PHE A 35 -3.16 -11.21 6.16
CA PHE A 35 -2.35 -10.33 5.32
C PHE A 35 -1.35 -9.59 6.18
N HIS A 36 -0.17 -9.32 5.65
CA HIS A 36 0.79 -8.42 6.30
C HIS A 36 1.15 -7.26 5.39
N VAL A 37 1.30 -6.09 5.99
CA VAL A 37 1.77 -4.89 5.32
C VAL A 37 3.14 -4.55 5.88
N LEU A 38 4.13 -4.43 5.00
CA LEU A 38 5.48 -4.03 5.34
C LEU A 38 5.81 -2.66 4.73
N SER A 39 6.29 -1.73 5.54
CA SER A 39 6.76 -0.40 5.10
C SER A 39 7.61 0.27 6.20
N ASP A 40 7.93 1.56 6.06
CA ASP A 40 8.44 2.38 7.16
C ASP A 40 7.38 2.64 8.24
N ASN A 41 7.84 3.05 9.43
CA ASN A 41 6.99 3.26 10.60
C ASN A 41 5.86 4.26 10.37
N SER A 42 6.15 5.42 9.77
CA SER A 42 5.14 6.46 9.59
C SER A 42 4.03 6.02 8.64
N THR A 43 4.42 5.31 7.58
CA THR A 43 3.49 4.73 6.61
C THR A 43 2.63 3.63 7.24
N VAL A 44 3.22 2.71 8.01
CA VAL A 44 2.43 1.64 8.67
C VAL A 44 1.43 2.22 9.68
N ILE A 45 1.79 3.26 10.44
CA ILE A 45 0.84 3.96 11.33
C ILE A 45 -0.35 4.52 10.53
N SER A 46 -0.07 5.22 9.44
CA SER A 46 -1.11 5.82 8.59
C SER A 46 -2.00 4.77 7.94
N LEU A 47 -1.42 3.65 7.49
CA LEU A 47 -2.14 2.54 6.89
C LEU A 47 -3.03 1.82 7.90
N ILE A 48 -2.57 1.55 9.13
CA ILE A 48 -3.41 0.96 10.18
C ILE A 48 -4.65 1.82 10.41
N GLN A 49 -4.49 3.13 10.60
CA GLN A 49 -5.60 4.04 10.83
C GLN A 49 -6.60 4.05 9.65
N SER A 50 -6.07 4.08 8.43
CA SER A 50 -6.90 4.13 7.22
C SER A 50 -7.61 2.80 6.95
N ILE A 51 -6.93 1.67 7.20
CA ILE A 51 -7.47 0.32 7.04
C ILE A 51 -8.52 0.04 8.12
N ASP A 52 -8.29 0.42 9.37
CA ASP A 52 -9.30 0.30 10.42
C ASP A 52 -10.54 1.15 10.10
N ALA A 53 -10.36 2.35 9.57
CA ALA A 53 -11.47 3.23 9.20
C ALA A 53 -12.32 2.68 8.04
N ASN A 54 -11.69 2.05 7.04
CA ASN A 54 -12.38 1.62 5.82
C ASN A 54 -12.73 0.13 5.79
N CYS A 55 -11.96 -0.72 6.47
CA CYS A 55 -12.02 -2.18 6.37
C CYS A 55 -12.40 -2.87 7.68
N SER A 56 -12.67 -2.15 8.78
CA SER A 56 -12.96 -2.73 10.11
C SER A 56 -14.02 -3.84 10.10
N HIS A 57 -15.04 -3.75 9.24
CA HIS A 57 -16.07 -4.78 9.12
C HIS A 57 -15.55 -6.14 8.66
N TYR A 58 -14.40 -6.20 7.99
CA TYR A 58 -13.74 -7.43 7.52
C TYR A 58 -12.62 -7.89 8.47
N LEU A 59 -12.24 -7.07 9.44
CA LEU A 59 -11.11 -7.33 10.32
C LEU A 59 -11.53 -8.07 11.59
N SER A 60 -10.72 -9.03 11.97
CA SER A 60 -10.74 -9.65 13.28
C SER A 60 -10.13 -8.71 14.32
N SER A 61 -10.61 -8.79 15.56
CA SER A 61 -10.04 -8.07 16.71
C SER A 61 -8.58 -8.42 17.01
N SER A 62 -8.07 -9.51 16.41
CA SER A 62 -6.66 -9.91 16.49
C SER A 62 -5.75 -9.20 15.49
N SER A 63 -6.29 -8.32 14.63
CA SER A 63 -5.49 -7.50 13.72
C SER A 63 -4.67 -6.44 14.49
N SER A 64 -3.57 -5.98 13.88
CA SER A 64 -2.67 -5.00 14.47
C SER A 64 -3.33 -3.63 14.60
N SER A 65 -3.26 -3.05 15.81
CA SER A 65 -3.63 -1.66 16.10
C SER A 65 -2.43 -0.71 16.20
N SER A 66 -1.21 -1.26 16.12
CA SER A 66 0.04 -0.50 16.11
C SER A 66 1.10 -1.22 15.28
N PRO A 67 2.04 -0.49 14.64
CA PRO A 67 3.15 -1.10 13.93
C PRO A 67 4.03 -1.93 14.85
N MET A 68 4.59 -3.02 14.33
CA MET A 68 5.64 -3.80 14.98
C MET A 68 6.91 -3.77 14.14
N LEU A 69 8.06 -3.93 14.77
CA LEU A 69 9.32 -4.02 14.05
C LEU A 69 9.37 -5.37 13.32
N PHE A 70 9.68 -5.35 12.03
CA PHE A 70 9.76 -6.58 11.24
C PHE A 70 10.93 -7.45 11.71
N ASP A 71 10.62 -8.66 12.19
CA ASP A 71 11.61 -9.66 12.59
C ASP A 71 11.68 -10.79 11.55
N VAL A 72 12.72 -10.75 10.73
CA VAL A 72 12.99 -11.76 9.69
C VAL A 72 13.19 -13.18 10.25
N ASN A 73 13.49 -13.33 11.54
CA ASN A 73 13.71 -14.63 12.17
C ASN A 73 12.43 -15.20 12.82
N SER A 74 11.35 -14.42 12.85
CA SER A 74 10.07 -14.89 13.35
C SER A 74 9.56 -16.04 12.47
N ALA A 75 9.02 -17.09 13.10
CA ALA A 75 8.44 -18.22 12.37
C ALA A 75 7.26 -17.82 11.47
N ASN A 76 6.62 -16.68 11.78
CA ASN A 76 5.49 -16.13 11.02
C ASN A 76 5.89 -14.92 10.18
N ALA A 77 7.20 -14.65 10.03
CA ALA A 77 7.65 -13.52 9.22
C ALA A 77 7.22 -13.74 7.75
N PRO A 78 6.52 -12.78 7.13
CA PRO A 78 6.15 -12.87 5.73
C PRO A 78 7.39 -13.02 4.83
N GLN A 79 7.31 -13.98 3.92
CA GLN A 79 8.38 -14.34 2.99
C GLN A 79 8.22 -13.62 1.63
N PRO A 80 9.29 -13.48 0.83
CA PRO A 80 9.22 -12.86 -0.49
C PRO A 80 8.17 -13.48 -1.42
N GLU A 81 8.07 -14.80 -1.44
CA GLU A 81 7.13 -15.55 -2.27
C GLU A 81 5.67 -15.35 -1.84
N GLN A 82 5.44 -14.76 -0.67
CA GLN A 82 4.12 -14.40 -0.17
C GLN A 82 3.69 -12.99 -0.58
N ALA A 83 4.56 -12.21 -1.23
CA ALA A 83 4.21 -10.89 -1.73
C ALA A 83 3.17 -11.00 -2.86
N ILE A 84 2.05 -10.31 -2.68
CA ILE A 84 0.95 -10.29 -3.65
C ILE A 84 0.79 -8.93 -4.32
N GLN A 85 1.27 -7.85 -3.69
CA GLN A 85 1.21 -6.52 -4.28
C GLN A 85 2.32 -5.61 -3.72
N TYR A 86 2.96 -4.88 -4.62
CA TYR A 86 3.89 -3.80 -4.29
C TYR A 86 3.22 -2.46 -4.63
N TYR A 87 3.34 -1.47 -3.73
CA TYR A 87 2.82 -0.12 -3.91
C TYR A 87 3.94 0.92 -3.92
N CYS A 88 3.71 1.99 -4.70
CA CYS A 88 4.57 3.17 -4.90
C CYS A 88 6.07 2.85 -4.88
N THR A 89 6.61 2.48 -6.05
CA THR A 89 8.04 2.21 -6.23
C THR A 89 8.57 1.15 -5.25
N SER A 90 7.75 0.14 -4.94
CA SER A 90 8.10 -0.99 -4.04
C SER A 90 8.48 -0.57 -2.62
N SER A 91 7.94 0.54 -2.13
CA SER A 91 8.19 1.00 -0.75
C SER A 91 7.26 0.34 0.26
N ILE A 92 6.08 -0.10 -0.20
CA ILE A 92 5.10 -0.82 0.62
C ILE A 92 4.83 -2.15 -0.04
N VAL A 93 4.77 -3.20 0.77
CA VAL A 93 4.50 -4.56 0.32
C VAL A 93 3.30 -5.11 1.08
N LEU A 94 2.34 -5.66 0.34
CA LEU A 94 1.26 -6.47 0.88
C LEU A 94 1.58 -7.95 0.62
N THR A 95 1.55 -8.75 1.67
CA THR A 95 1.79 -10.19 1.61
C THR A 95 0.57 -10.97 2.10
N LEU A 96 0.49 -12.24 1.70
CA LEU A 96 -0.57 -13.16 2.06
C LEU A 96 0.01 -14.45 2.65
N ASP A 97 -0.39 -14.79 3.86
CA ASP A 97 0.03 -16.04 4.50
C ASP A 97 -0.41 -17.26 3.68
N GLY A 98 0.51 -18.22 3.53
CA GLY A 98 0.28 -19.44 2.77
C GLY A 98 0.34 -19.29 1.24
N TYR A 99 0.47 -18.06 0.71
CA TYR A 99 0.77 -17.87 -0.71
C TYR A 99 2.21 -18.30 -1.04
N ASN A 100 2.42 -18.87 -2.22
CA ASN A 100 3.73 -19.30 -2.66
C ASN A 100 3.91 -19.05 -4.15
N ASN A 101 4.55 -17.92 -4.46
CA ASN A 101 4.97 -17.57 -5.80
C ASN A 101 6.41 -17.98 -6.09
N SER A 102 6.58 -19.16 -6.67
CA SER A 102 7.90 -19.66 -7.08
C SER A 102 8.61 -18.80 -8.13
N ALA A 103 7.87 -17.96 -8.88
CA ALA A 103 8.46 -17.03 -9.85
C ALA A 103 9.37 -15.99 -9.19
N THR A 104 9.13 -15.68 -7.91
CA THR A 104 9.90 -14.69 -7.12
C THR A 104 11.41 -14.97 -7.10
N PHE A 105 11.82 -16.24 -7.14
CA PHE A 105 13.23 -16.64 -7.10
C PHE A 105 13.78 -17.03 -8.48
N SER A 106 12.96 -16.94 -9.52
CA SER A 106 13.33 -17.35 -10.85
C SER A 106 14.23 -16.30 -11.51
N SER A 107 15.30 -16.76 -12.16
CA SER A 107 16.09 -15.91 -13.07
C SER A 107 15.43 -15.76 -14.44
N ASN A 108 14.34 -16.50 -14.70
CA ASN A 108 13.64 -16.50 -15.98
C ASN A 108 12.56 -15.42 -15.97
N ALA A 109 12.78 -14.33 -16.71
CA ALA A 109 11.84 -13.21 -16.81
C ALA A 109 10.48 -13.57 -17.43
N ASN A 110 10.38 -14.74 -18.08
CA ASN A 110 9.14 -15.23 -18.69
C ASN A 110 8.30 -16.11 -17.75
N MET A 111 8.75 -16.31 -16.50
CA MET A 111 7.99 -17.08 -15.52
C MET A 111 6.84 -16.24 -15.00
N THR A 112 5.62 -16.78 -15.09
CA THR A 112 4.42 -16.11 -14.60
C THR A 112 4.22 -16.38 -13.11
N ASP A 113 3.66 -15.40 -12.40
CA ASP A 113 3.30 -15.53 -10.99
C ASP A 113 2.24 -16.62 -10.77
N SER A 114 2.37 -17.34 -9.65
CA SER A 114 1.34 -18.30 -9.20
C SER A 114 0.00 -17.59 -9.01
N PRO A 115 -1.14 -18.18 -9.41
CA PRO A 115 -2.44 -17.58 -9.14
C PRO A 115 -2.70 -17.50 -7.63
N LEU A 116 -3.46 -16.48 -7.21
CA LEU A 116 -3.88 -16.34 -5.82
C LEU A 116 -4.78 -17.53 -5.39
N PRO A 117 -4.74 -17.93 -4.10
CA PRO A 117 -5.59 -18.98 -3.58
C PRO A 117 -7.08 -18.61 -3.71
N SER A 118 -7.94 -19.56 -4.09
CA SER A 118 -9.39 -19.31 -4.24
C SER A 118 -10.15 -19.30 -2.91
N ASN A 119 -9.55 -19.79 -1.83
CA ASN A 119 -10.15 -19.92 -0.51
C ASN A 119 -9.77 -18.78 0.46
N MET A 120 -9.40 -17.61 -0.08
CA MET A 120 -9.04 -16.42 0.69
C MET A 120 -10.18 -15.41 0.76
N ASP A 121 -10.13 -14.52 1.76
CA ASP A 121 -11.08 -13.40 1.86
C ASP A 121 -10.79 -12.32 0.81
N MET A 122 -11.47 -12.43 -0.32
CA MET A 122 -11.38 -11.46 -1.41
C MET A 122 -11.92 -10.08 -1.06
N ASN A 123 -12.89 -9.97 -0.14
CA ASN A 123 -13.45 -8.68 0.25
C ASN A 123 -12.43 -7.88 1.05
N LEU A 124 -11.77 -8.54 2.02
CA LEU A 124 -10.67 -7.93 2.75
C LEU A 124 -9.54 -7.53 1.80
N LEU A 125 -9.13 -8.42 0.89
CA LEU A 125 -8.08 -8.10 -0.10
C LEU A 125 -8.42 -6.86 -0.93
N VAL A 126 -9.65 -6.77 -1.46
CA VAL A 126 -10.09 -5.62 -2.25
C VAL A 126 -10.07 -4.35 -1.40
N CYS A 127 -10.56 -4.41 -0.17
CA CYS A 127 -10.57 -3.25 0.73
C CYS A 127 -9.14 -2.77 1.07
N LEU A 128 -8.23 -3.70 1.38
CA LEU A 128 -6.82 -3.39 1.61
C LEU A 128 -6.20 -2.74 0.38
N ASN A 129 -6.39 -3.33 -0.81
CA ASN A 129 -5.79 -2.82 -2.03
C ASN A 129 -6.26 -1.40 -2.36
N GLN A 130 -7.56 -1.14 -2.25
CA GLN A 130 -8.13 0.19 -2.49
C GLN A 130 -7.64 1.21 -1.47
N THR A 131 -7.62 0.83 -0.19
CA THR A 131 -7.20 1.74 0.89
C THR A 131 -5.72 2.09 0.76
N ILE A 132 -4.85 1.10 0.56
CA ILE A 132 -3.40 1.35 0.38
C ILE A 132 -3.16 2.21 -0.87
N ALA A 133 -3.84 1.93 -1.98
CA ALA A 133 -3.69 2.72 -3.21
C ALA A 133 -4.14 4.18 -3.06
N GLN A 134 -5.08 4.50 -2.16
CA GLN A 134 -5.54 5.86 -1.90
C GLN A 134 -4.65 6.62 -0.91
N VAL A 135 -4.13 5.93 0.11
CA VAL A 135 -3.30 6.56 1.15
C VAL A 135 -1.91 6.90 0.62
N VAL A 136 -1.41 6.11 -0.33
CA VAL A 136 -0.12 6.34 -0.94
C VAL A 136 -0.33 7.30 -2.10
N PRO A 137 0.21 8.54 -2.05
CA PRO A 137 0.13 9.44 -3.18
C PRO A 137 0.83 8.76 -4.34
N LEU A 138 0.05 8.27 -5.30
CA LEU A 138 0.56 8.06 -6.65
C LEU A 138 1.12 9.42 -7.04
N VAL A 139 2.42 9.50 -7.34
CA VAL A 139 2.92 10.60 -8.14
C VAL A 139 2.12 10.54 -9.43
N ASP A 140 1.03 11.29 -9.45
CA ASP A 140 0.21 11.51 -10.62
C ASP A 140 1.18 12.17 -11.59
N GLY A 141 1.65 11.38 -12.56
CA GLY A 141 2.44 11.90 -13.65
C GLY A 141 1.52 12.83 -14.42
N ALA A 142 1.52 14.11 -14.02
CA ALA A 142 0.79 15.23 -14.58
C ALA A 142 -0.13 14.85 -15.74
N LEU A 143 -1.35 14.41 -15.44
CA LEU A 143 -2.46 14.65 -16.33
C LEU A 143 -3.04 16.01 -15.95
N PRO A 144 -3.21 16.93 -16.92
CA PRO A 144 -3.53 18.33 -16.62
C PRO A 144 -4.83 18.37 -15.84
N SER A 145 -4.80 19.10 -14.73
CA SER A 145 -5.98 19.48 -13.95
C SER A 145 -7.03 20.06 -14.89
N SER A 146 -7.92 19.21 -15.38
CA SER A 146 -9.13 19.65 -16.07
C SER A 146 -10.06 20.11 -14.97
N PHE A 147 -10.03 21.43 -14.79
CA PHE A 147 -10.94 22.25 -14.02
C PHE A 147 -12.34 21.63 -13.92
N ILE A 148 -12.67 21.06 -12.76
CA ILE A 148 -14.08 20.94 -12.37
C ILE A 148 -14.47 22.32 -11.87
N THR A 149 -15.00 23.11 -12.80
CA THR A 149 -15.70 24.36 -12.51
C THR A 149 -16.83 24.10 -11.51
N PRO A 150 -16.85 24.75 -10.33
CA PRO A 150 -18.09 24.88 -9.57
C PRO A 150 -19.03 25.83 -10.34
N PRO A 151 -20.35 25.58 -10.37
CA PRO A 151 -21.29 26.48 -11.03
C PRO A 151 -21.44 27.75 -10.19
N LEU A 152 -20.68 28.80 -10.52
CA LEU A 152 -20.87 30.13 -9.94
C LEU A 152 -21.84 30.92 -10.81
N ALA A 153 -23.09 31.02 -10.34
CA ALA A 153 -23.97 32.10 -10.71
C ALA A 153 -23.41 33.42 -10.16
N SER A 154 -23.15 34.40 -11.05
CA SER A 154 -22.96 35.84 -10.79
C SER A 154 -21.75 36.19 -9.89
N VAL A 155 -20.86 37.14 -10.19
CA VAL A 155 -21.09 38.58 -10.36
C VAL A 155 -19.90 39.18 -11.14
N VAL A 156 -20.21 40.20 -11.92
CA VAL A 156 -19.40 41.02 -12.83
C VAL A 156 -18.33 41.86 -12.10
N ALA A 157 -17.30 42.24 -12.88
CA ALA A 157 -16.45 43.43 -12.78
C ALA A 157 -15.09 43.31 -12.07
N LEU A 158 -14.02 43.28 -12.88
CA LEU A 158 -12.93 44.25 -12.71
C LEU A 158 -12.20 44.46 -14.05
N THR A 159 -12.57 45.53 -14.76
CA THR A 159 -11.86 46.00 -15.96
C THR A 159 -10.53 46.63 -15.54
N MET A 160 -9.40 46.04 -15.92
CA MET A 160 -8.10 46.71 -15.87
C MET A 160 -7.74 47.32 -17.22
N VAL A 161 -7.41 48.59 -17.11
CA VAL A 161 -6.94 49.53 -18.12
C VAL A 161 -5.63 49.03 -18.76
N THR A 162 -5.61 48.88 -20.08
CA THR A 162 -4.37 48.93 -20.86
C THR A 162 -4.53 49.88 -22.03
N SER A 163 -4.27 51.16 -21.76
CA SER A 163 -3.86 52.10 -22.78
C SER A 163 -2.48 51.71 -23.32
N PHE A 164 -2.29 51.99 -24.61
CA PHE A 164 -1.06 52.12 -25.40
C PHE A 164 -0.82 51.10 -26.52
N LEU A 165 -0.60 51.71 -27.69
CA LEU A 165 -0.03 51.21 -28.95
C LEU A 165 -1.03 50.60 -29.93
N LEU A 166 -1.51 51.44 -30.86
CA LEU A 166 -1.08 51.35 -32.26
C LEU A 166 -1.23 52.72 -32.94
N SER A 167 -0.14 53.15 -33.57
CA SER A 167 -0.02 54.30 -34.46
C SER A 167 -0.84 54.15 -35.73
#